data_AF-A0A1A8S612-F1
#
_entry.id   AF-A0A1A8S612-F1
#
_cell.length_a   1.000
_cell.length_b   1.000
_cell.length_c   1.000
_cell.angle_alpha   90.00
_cell.angle_beta   90.00
_cell.angle_gamma   90.00
#
_symmetry.space_group_name_H-M   'P 1'
#
loop_
_entity.id
_entity.type
_entity.pdbx_description
1 polymer ?
#
loop_
_entity_poly.entity_id
_entity_poly.type
_entity_poly.pdbx_seq_one_letter_code
_entity_poly.pdbx_strand_id
1 'polypeptide(L)'
;MGENEYFQEFLLEPSSAEYHTVQKAFNKTAQRMVVKIVRLQNIHLRRVYEMQKKNISEKYQQDGAGEKLLYHGTSRETCTAIKTKGFNRSFSGKNATAFGHGTY
;
A
#
# COMPACT_ATOMS: atom_id res chain seq x y z
N MET A 1 -12.04 -21.66 11.23
CA MET A 1 -12.07 -20.20 11.04
C MET A 1 -11.41 -19.93 9.71
N GLY A 2 -12.16 -19.48 8.71
CA GLY A 2 -11.64 -19.31 7.35
C GLY A 2 -10.80 -18.05 7.22
N GLU A 3 -9.75 -18.09 6.39
CA GLU A 3 -8.84 -16.97 6.09
C GLU A 3 -9.54 -15.70 5.53
N ASN A 4 -10.86 -15.76 5.29
CA ASN A 4 -11.64 -14.80 4.52
C ASN A 4 -12.42 -13.76 5.35
N GLU A 5 -12.29 -13.75 6.69
CA GLU A 5 -13.04 -12.80 7.55
C GLU A 5 -12.31 -11.46 7.75
N TYR A 6 -11.03 -11.39 7.39
CA TYR A 6 -10.13 -10.28 7.79
C TYR A 6 -9.56 -9.46 6.64
N PHE A 7 -9.87 -9.84 5.39
CA PHE A 7 -9.48 -9.14 4.17
C PHE A 7 -10.69 -8.89 3.27
N GLN A 8 -10.89 -7.63 2.88
CA GLN A 8 -11.96 -7.22 1.97
C GLN A 8 -11.45 -6.20 0.96
N GLU A 9 -12.04 -6.24 -0.24
CA GLU A 9 -11.80 -5.27 -1.32
C GLU A 9 -13.08 -4.47 -1.55
N PHE A 10 -12.95 -3.15 -1.54
CA PHE A 10 -14.07 -2.25 -1.80
C PHE A 10 -13.77 -1.45 -3.06
N LEU A 11 -14.56 -1.66 -4.11
CA LEU A 11 -14.53 -0.80 -5.28
C LEU A 11 -15.00 0.60 -4.85
N LEU A 12 -14.17 1.60 -5.09
CA LEU A 12 -14.54 2.98 -4.79
C LEU A 12 -15.41 3.54 -5.91
N GLU A 13 -16.53 4.14 -5.52
CA GLU A 13 -17.40 4.85 -6.45
C GLU A 13 -16.67 6.04 -7.07
N PRO A 14 -16.71 6.23 -8.40
CA PRO A 14 -16.06 7.36 -9.05
C PRO A 14 -16.51 8.72 -8.52
N SER A 15 -17.73 8.82 -8.00
CA SER A 15 -18.28 10.04 -7.40
C SER A 15 -17.78 10.31 -5.97
N SER A 16 -17.14 9.35 -5.31
CA SER A 16 -16.71 9.48 -3.93
C SER A 16 -15.53 10.43 -3.76
N ALA A 17 -15.48 11.13 -2.62
CA ALA A 17 -14.35 12.02 -2.30
C ALA A 17 -13.01 11.26 -2.21
N GLU A 18 -13.04 10.02 -1.73
CA GLU A 18 -11.85 9.17 -1.65
C GLU A 18 -11.32 8.82 -3.03
N TYR A 19 -12.19 8.41 -3.96
CA TYR A 19 -11.80 8.14 -5.35
C TYR A 19 -11.13 9.35 -5.98
N HIS A 20 -11.77 10.53 -5.89
CA HIS A 20 -11.23 11.76 -6.46
C HIS A 20 -9.88 12.14 -5.85
N THR A 21 -9.69 11.93 -4.54
CA THR A 21 -8.43 12.23 -3.85
C THR A 21 -7.29 11.37 -4.40
N VAL A 22 -7.51 10.05 -4.49
CA VAL A 22 -6.52 9.10 -5.00
C VAL A 22 -6.25 9.34 -6.48
N GLN A 23 -7.29 9.51 -7.28
CA GLN A 23 -7.17 9.78 -8.73
C GLN A 23 -6.39 11.07 -8.99
N LYS A 24 -6.73 12.16 -8.31
CA LYS A 24 -6.03 13.45 -8.46
C LYS A 24 -4.56 13.33 -8.10
N ALA A 25 -4.22 12.64 -7.01
CA ALA A 25 -2.84 12.43 -6.60
C ALA A 25 -2.04 11.60 -7.61
N PHE A 26 -2.64 10.56 -8.18
CA PHE A 26 -2.01 9.72 -9.20
C PHE A 26 -1.79 10.49 -10.51
N ASN A 27 -2.80 11.23 -10.96
CA ASN A 27 -2.77 11.99 -12.20
C ASN A 27 -1.82 13.20 -12.18
N LYS A 28 -1.27 13.58 -11.02
CA LYS A 28 -0.22 14.60 -10.93
C LYS A 28 1.00 14.25 -11.79
N THR A 29 1.33 12.96 -11.88
CA THR A 29 2.52 12.48 -12.61
C THR A 29 2.19 11.40 -13.62
N ALA A 30 1.20 10.55 -13.35
CA ALA A 30 0.76 9.52 -14.27
C ALA A 30 -0.48 10.00 -15.04
N GLN A 31 -0.28 10.64 -16.19
CA GLN A 31 -1.36 11.07 -17.10
C GLN A 31 -1.99 9.86 -17.83
N ARG A 32 -2.59 8.94 -17.08
CA ARG A 32 -3.19 7.69 -17.60
C ARG A 32 -4.64 7.58 -17.17
N MET A 33 -5.45 6.89 -17.98
CA MET A 33 -6.83 6.60 -17.65
C MET A 33 -6.91 5.61 -16.47
N VAL A 34 -7.59 6.00 -15.40
CA VAL A 34 -7.84 5.13 -14.25
C VAL A 34 -9.08 4.27 -14.51
N VAL A 35 -8.88 2.96 -14.64
CA VAL A 35 -9.98 2.00 -14.90
C VAL A 35 -10.82 1.74 -13.65
N LYS A 36 -10.17 1.59 -12.48
CA LYS A 36 -10.82 1.41 -11.18
C LYS A 36 -9.88 1.74 -10.04
N ILE A 37 -10.45 2.05 -8.88
CA ILE A 37 -9.72 2.19 -7.62
C ILE A 37 -10.37 1.25 -6.61
N VAL A 38 -9.57 0.42 -5.97
CA VAL A 38 -10.03 -0.55 -4.98
C VAL A 38 -9.34 -0.27 -3.66
N ARG A 39 -10.12 -0.05 -2.61
CA ARG A 39 -9.61 0.07 -1.23
C ARG A 39 -9.46 -1.32 -0.63
N LEU A 40 -8.28 -1.57 -0.06
CA LEU A 40 -7.95 -2.82 0.59
C LEU A 40 -8.17 -2.67 2.10
N GLN A 41 -8.99 -3.53 2.68
CA GLN A 41 -9.21 -3.60 4.11
C GLN A 41 -8.67 -4.93 4.65
N ASN A 42 -7.39 -4.94 5.01
CA ASN A 42 -6.72 -6.06 5.68
C ASN A 42 -6.42 -5.68 7.14
N ILE A 43 -7.24 -6.15 8.09
CA ILE A 43 -7.11 -5.69 9.48
C ILE A 43 -5.81 -6.16 10.15
N HIS A 44 -5.28 -7.32 9.77
CA HIS A 44 -4.03 -7.84 10.31
C HIS A 44 -2.85 -6.99 9.88
N LEU A 45 -2.71 -6.74 8.57
CA LEU A 45 -1.65 -5.86 8.05
C LEU A 45 -1.80 -4.44 8.60
N ARG A 46 -3.03 -3.93 8.73
CA ARG A 46 -3.29 -2.61 9.31
C ARG A 46 -2.83 -2.51 10.76
N ARG A 47 -3.10 -3.53 11.59
CA ARG A 47 -2.67 -3.56 13.00
C ARG A 47 -1.15 -3.61 13.13
N VAL A 48 -0.47 -4.45 12.33
CA VAL A 48 0.99 -4.53 12.34
C VAL A 48 1.61 -3.19 11.91
N TYR A 49 1.05 -2.57 10.86
CA TYR A 49 1.48 -1.26 10.39
C TYR A 49 1.37 -0.18 11.47
N GLU A 50 0.20 -0.05 12.11
CA GLU A 50 -0.03 0.97 13.14
C GLU A 50 0.83 0.75 14.39
N MET A 51 1.07 -0.52 14.77
CA MET A 51 2.01 -0.84 15.86
C MET A 51 3.43 -0.39 15.53
N GLN A 52 3.93 -0.68 14.33
CA GLN A 52 5.27 -0.23 13.91
C GLN A 52 5.36 1.29 13.79
N LYS A 53 4.33 1.94 13.24
CA LYS A 53 4.25 3.40 13.14
C LYS A 53 4.32 4.05 14.53
N LYS A 54 3.61 3.49 15.51
CA LYS A 54 3.68 3.95 16.90
C LYS A 54 5.10 3.79 17.47
N ASN A 55 5.70 2.61 17.34
CA ASN A 55 7.05 2.34 17.84
C ASN A 55 8.10 3.30 17.23
N ILE A 56 8.01 3.60 15.93
CA ILE A 56 8.92 4.54 15.27
C ILE A 56 8.67 5.96 15.75
N SER A 57 7.41 6.37 15.87
CA SER A 57 7.04 7.70 16.38
C SER A 57 7.54 7.94 17.80
N GLU A 58 7.43 6.94 18.68
CA GLU A 58 7.93 7.01 20.05
C GLU A 58 9.47 7.10 20.10
N LYS A 59 10.15 6.44 19.16
CA LYS A 59 11.61 6.51 19.02
C LYS A 59 12.09 7.87 18.49
N TYR A 60 11.34 8.48 17.57
CA TYR A 60 11.70 9.75 16.91
C TYR A 60 10.66 10.83 17.20
N GLN A 61 10.51 11.20 18.47
CA GLN A 61 9.42 12.05 18.97
C GLN A 61 9.23 13.37 18.20
N GLN A 62 10.31 13.99 17.72
CA GLN A 62 10.26 15.26 16.98
C GLN A 62 9.81 15.09 15.52
N ASP A 63 10.22 14.00 14.87
CA ASP A 63 9.99 13.75 13.43
C ASP A 63 8.80 12.82 13.16
N GLY A 64 8.30 12.15 14.21
CA GLY A 64 7.30 11.09 14.12
C GLY A 64 7.80 9.89 13.31
N ALA A 65 6.87 9.17 12.68
CA ALA A 65 7.21 8.00 11.86
C ALA A 65 7.70 8.33 10.44
N GLY A 66 7.71 9.61 10.02
CA GLY A 66 8.07 9.99 8.65
C GLY A 66 7.19 9.34 7.58
N GLU A 67 5.91 9.08 7.88
CA GLU A 67 4.96 8.42 6.98
C GLU A 67 4.79 9.18 5.66
N LYS A 68 4.87 8.46 4.55
CA LYS A 68 4.71 9.01 3.19
C LYS A 68 3.76 8.16 2.38
N LEU A 69 2.95 8.81 1.57
CA LEU A 69 2.14 8.15 0.54
C LEU A 69 3.01 7.99 -0.72
N LEU A 70 3.29 6.75 -1.10
CA LEU A 70 4.14 6.37 -2.24
C LEU A 70 3.39 5.41 -3.16
N TYR A 71 3.91 5.21 -4.37
CA TYR A 71 3.35 4.30 -5.37
C TYR A 71 4.26 3.10 -5.59
N HIS A 72 3.66 1.93 -5.78
CA HIS A 72 4.37 0.69 -6.11
C HIS A 72 3.70 0.02 -7.33
N GLY A 73 4.40 -0.03 -8.46
CA GLY A 73 3.97 -0.75 -9.65
C GLY A 73 4.33 -2.23 -9.57
N THR A 74 3.40 -3.13 -9.89
CA THR A 74 3.64 -4.59 -9.78
C THR A 74 2.83 -5.37 -10.81
N SER A 75 3.16 -6.66 -10.99
CA SER A 75 2.39 -7.56 -11.86
C SER A 75 1.11 -8.04 -11.19
N ARG A 76 0.19 -8.63 -11.96
CA ARG A 76 -1.09 -9.14 -11.43
C ARG A 76 -0.86 -10.24 -10.40
N GLU A 77 0.10 -11.11 -10.63
CA GLU A 77 0.43 -12.26 -9.78
C GLU A 77 0.96 -11.79 -8.43
N THR A 78 1.92 -10.85 -8.45
CA THR A 78 2.50 -10.27 -7.24
C THR A 78 1.50 -9.39 -6.49
N CYS A 79 0.60 -8.70 -7.19
CA CYS A 79 -0.49 -7.93 -6.58
C CYS A 79 -1.34 -8.81 -5.65
N THR A 80 -1.76 -10.00 -6.07
CA THR A 80 -2.55 -10.91 -5.23
C THR A 80 -1.83 -11.29 -3.93
N ALA A 81 -0.52 -11.55 -4.00
CA ALA A 81 0.29 -11.84 -2.82
C ALA A 81 0.43 -10.62 -1.89
N ILE A 82 0.67 -9.42 -2.44
CA ILE A 82 0.83 -8.19 -1.66
C ILE A 82 -0.45 -7.85 -0.89
N LYS A 83 -1.62 -7.98 -1.52
CA LYS A 83 -2.91 -7.64 -0.89
C LYS A 83 -3.20 -8.47 0.38
N THR A 84 -2.75 -9.72 0.39
CA THR A 84 -3.02 -10.67 1.48
C THR A 84 -1.90 -10.73 2.50
N LYS A 85 -0.63 -10.69 2.05
CA LYS A 85 0.56 -10.94 2.88
C LYS A 85 1.44 -9.71 3.11
N GLY A 86 1.12 -8.58 2.49
CA GLY A 86 1.95 -7.38 2.49
C GLY A 86 3.17 -7.52 1.58
N PHE A 87 4.06 -6.52 1.64
CA PHE A 87 5.31 -6.54 0.88
C PHE A 87 6.31 -7.51 1.51
N ASN A 88 6.87 -8.40 0.70
CA ASN A 88 7.90 -9.33 1.14
C ASN A 88 9.16 -9.14 0.29
N ARG A 89 10.31 -8.99 0.95
CA ARG A 89 11.62 -8.85 0.31
C ARG A 89 12.00 -10.04 -0.58
N SER A 90 11.39 -11.21 -0.37
CA SER A 90 11.58 -12.36 -1.28
C SER A 90 10.98 -12.13 -2.66
N PHE A 91 10.06 -11.16 -2.81
CA PHE A 91 9.56 -10.69 -4.11
C PHE A 91 10.39 -9.55 -4.69
N SER A 92 11.30 -8.97 -3.90
CA SER A 92 12.25 -7.95 -4.35
C SER A 92 13.37 -8.56 -5.18
N GLY A 93 14.15 -7.71 -5.85
CA GLY A 93 15.35 -8.14 -6.57
C GLY A 93 15.20 -8.24 -8.09
N LYS A 94 14.00 -8.02 -8.62
CA LYS A 94 13.80 -7.90 -10.08
C LYS A 94 14.23 -6.53 -10.62
N ASN A 95 14.07 -5.48 -9.81
CA ASN A 95 14.33 -4.10 -10.18
C ASN A 95 15.03 -3.35 -9.02
N ALA A 96 15.77 -2.29 -9.34
CA ALA A 96 16.31 -1.31 -8.40
C ALA A 96 17.25 -1.81 -7.28
N THR A 97 17.88 -2.98 -7.44
CA THR A 97 18.83 -3.56 -6.46
C THR A 97 20.09 -2.72 -6.20
N ALA A 98 20.36 -1.73 -7.05
CA ALA A 98 21.47 -0.80 -6.91
C ALA A 98 21.45 -0.01 -5.58
N PHE A 99 20.28 0.17 -4.97
CA PHE A 99 20.12 0.94 -3.72
C PHE A 99 19.84 0.04 -2.50
N GLY A 100 20.06 -1.27 -2.62
CA GLY A 100 19.77 -2.25 -1.57
C GLY A 100 18.79 -3.34 -1.99
N HIS A 101 18.59 -4.30 -1.08
CA HIS A 101 17.77 -5.48 -1.31
C HIS A 101 16.46 -5.33 -0.54
N GLY A 102 15.50 -4.59 -1.12
CA GLY A 102 14.24 -4.25 -0.49
C GLY A 102 13.10 -3.99 -1.47
N THR A 103 11.95 -3.60 -0.95
CA THR A 103 10.78 -3.19 -1.77
C THR A 103 10.97 -1.74 -2.20
N TYR A 104 10.79 -1.47 -3.49
CA TYR A 104 10.88 -0.14 -4.10
C TYR A 104 9.53 0.31 -4.63
#